data_AF-A0A968FVQ9-F1
#
_entry.id   AF-A0A968FVQ9-F1
#
_cell.length_a   1.000
_cell.length_b   1.000
_cell.length_c   1.000
_cell.angle_alpha   90.00
_cell.angle_beta   90.00
_cell.angle_gamma   90.00
#
_symmetry.space_group_name_H-M   'P 1'
#
loop_
_entity.id
_entity.type
_entity.pdbx_description
1 polymer ?
#
loop_
_entity_poly.entity_id
_entity_poly.type
_entity_poly.pdbx_seq_one_letter_code
_entity_poly.pdbx_strand_id
1 'polypeptide(L)'
;TDTIEYMDRLLEHSGSGVDLPAAAIVETVQAEGGVYVASFEWLRRLQDICRKYDMLLIIDDIQAGCGRTGPFFSFEEAGIQPDIITLSKSLSGYGLPLAVSLIRPELDVWEPGEHNATFRGHNLAFVTATEALSFWENDSLTREVAQKETLVTDFLNSLKSNFPEEIQEVRGRGLLQGIVFAKEGIAKQVTRAAFDHG
;
A
#
# COMPACT_ATOMS: atom_id res chain seq x y z
N THR A 1 -13.53 -5.30 -16.26
CA THR A 1 -14.70 -5.56 -15.39
C THR A 1 -14.59 -4.67 -14.18
N ASP A 2 -15.64 -3.93 -13.83
CA ASP A 2 -15.67 -3.13 -12.60
C ASP A 2 -15.83 -4.07 -11.40
N THR A 3 -14.76 -4.25 -10.63
CA THR A 3 -14.74 -5.18 -9.49
C THR A 3 -15.54 -4.68 -8.29
N ILE A 4 -15.67 -3.37 -8.13
CA ILE A 4 -16.46 -2.75 -7.05
C ILE A 4 -17.95 -2.96 -7.31
N GLU A 5 -18.41 -2.73 -8.54
CA GLU A 5 -19.81 -2.98 -8.90
C GLU A 5 -20.18 -4.47 -8.77
N TYR A 6 -19.25 -5.36 -9.12
CA TYR A 6 -19.45 -6.78 -8.90
C TYR A 6 -19.56 -7.12 -7.40
N MET A 7 -18.69 -6.55 -6.56
CA MET A 7 -18.73 -6.74 -5.12
C MET A 7 -20.03 -6.21 -4.50
N ASP A 8 -20.49 -5.01 -4.90
CA ASP A 8 -21.75 -4.45 -4.40
C ASP A 8 -22.94 -5.38 -4.69
N ARG A 9 -23.03 -5.91 -5.93
CA ARG A 9 -24.09 -6.85 -6.32
C ARG A 9 -24.04 -8.17 -5.55
N LEU A 10 -22.85 -8.67 -5.22
CA LEU A 10 -22.72 -9.89 -4.42
C LEU A 10 -23.22 -9.68 -2.99
N LEU A 11 -22.97 -8.51 -2.41
CA LEU A 11 -23.36 -8.19 -1.03
C LEU A 11 -24.83 -7.77 -0.91
N GLU A 12 -25.41 -7.17 -1.95
CA GLU A 12 -26.80 -6.72 -1.95
C GLU A 12 -27.82 -7.87 -1.93
N HIS A 13 -27.50 -8.97 -2.61
CA HIS A 13 -28.43 -10.07 -2.81
C HIS A 13 -28.26 -11.16 -1.76
N SER A 14 -29.22 -11.30 -0.85
CA SER A 14 -29.26 -12.42 0.11
C SER A 14 -29.29 -13.82 -0.55
N GLY A 15 -29.63 -13.89 -1.85
CA GLY A 15 -29.55 -15.09 -2.68
C GLY A 15 -28.18 -15.36 -3.32
N SER A 16 -27.17 -14.50 -3.12
CA SER A 16 -25.82 -14.66 -3.68
C SER A 16 -25.04 -15.82 -3.02
N GLY A 17 -25.49 -16.26 -1.84
CA GLY A 17 -24.81 -17.28 -1.04
C GLY A 17 -23.57 -16.76 -0.31
N VAL A 18 -23.39 -15.44 -0.22
CA VAL A 18 -22.29 -14.78 0.49
C VAL A 18 -22.86 -14.05 1.71
N ASP A 19 -22.42 -14.46 2.90
CA ASP A 19 -22.70 -13.70 4.12
C ASP A 19 -21.95 -12.36 4.09
N LEU A 20 -22.50 -11.34 4.75
CA LEU A 20 -21.84 -10.04 4.86
C LEU A 20 -20.48 -10.21 5.56
N PRO A 21 -19.35 -9.88 4.91
CA PRO A 21 -18.04 -10.02 5.52
C PRO A 21 -17.84 -8.97 6.61
N ALA A 22 -17.05 -9.29 7.64
CA ALA A 22 -16.75 -8.33 8.71
C ALA A 22 -15.89 -7.15 8.24
N ALA A 23 -15.04 -7.35 7.23
CA ALA A 23 -14.11 -6.34 6.74
C ALA A 23 -13.69 -6.59 5.29
N ALA A 24 -13.24 -5.52 4.63
CA ALA A 24 -12.40 -5.58 3.44
C ALA A 24 -10.99 -5.13 3.79
N ILE A 25 -9.97 -5.84 3.31
CA ILE A 25 -8.55 -5.49 3.45
C ILE A 25 -7.92 -5.30 2.08
N VAL A 26 -7.18 -4.21 1.89
CA VAL A 26 -6.54 -3.89 0.60
C VAL A 26 -5.23 -3.13 0.76
N GLU A 27 -4.25 -3.46 -0.08
CA GLU A 27 -3.07 -2.62 -0.34
C GLU A 27 -3.45 -1.56 -1.39
N THR A 28 -3.18 -0.27 -1.15
CA THR A 28 -3.47 0.78 -2.15
C THR A 28 -2.63 0.64 -3.42
N VAL A 29 -1.45 0.02 -3.27
CA VAL A 29 -0.59 -0.45 -4.34
C VAL A 29 -0.12 -1.85 -3.99
N GLN A 30 -0.58 -2.86 -4.70
CA GLN A 30 -0.18 -4.26 -4.47
C GLN A 30 1.24 -4.46 -4.99
N ALA A 31 2.24 -4.37 -4.11
CA ALA A 31 3.64 -4.38 -4.51
C ALA A 31 4.07 -5.74 -5.07
N GLU A 32 3.96 -6.80 -4.26
CA GLU A 32 4.35 -8.17 -4.62
C GLU A 32 3.40 -8.79 -5.67
N GLY A 33 2.17 -8.27 -5.76
CA GLY A 33 1.22 -8.63 -6.81
C GLY A 33 1.62 -8.14 -8.20
N GLY A 34 2.70 -7.36 -8.32
CA GLY A 34 3.20 -6.80 -9.57
C GLY A 34 2.94 -5.31 -9.74
N VAL A 35 2.89 -4.54 -8.64
CA VAL A 35 2.70 -3.09 -8.64
C VAL A 35 1.36 -2.66 -9.26
N TYR A 36 0.27 -3.31 -8.84
CA TYR A 36 -1.08 -2.88 -9.24
C TYR A 36 -1.54 -1.70 -8.38
N VAL A 37 -1.77 -0.55 -9.01
CA VAL A 37 -2.16 0.69 -8.33
C VAL A 37 -3.69 0.79 -8.29
N ALA A 38 -4.28 0.77 -7.11
CA ALA A 38 -5.71 1.04 -6.95
C ALA A 38 -5.99 2.51 -7.24
N SER A 39 -6.97 2.81 -8.10
CA SER A 39 -7.36 4.19 -8.36
C SER A 39 -7.99 4.81 -7.12
N PHE A 40 -7.80 6.12 -6.93
CA PHE A 40 -8.43 6.82 -5.79
C PHE A 40 -9.96 6.75 -5.83
N GLU A 41 -10.55 6.72 -7.03
CA GLU A 41 -11.99 6.51 -7.20
C GLU A 41 -12.41 5.13 -6.71
N TRP A 42 -11.66 4.08 -7.07
CA TRP A 42 -11.94 2.71 -6.62
C TRP A 42 -11.85 2.61 -5.09
N LEU A 43 -10.85 3.23 -4.47
CA LEU A 43 -10.69 3.24 -3.01
C LEU A 43 -11.86 3.96 -2.30
N ARG A 44 -12.31 5.10 -2.84
CA ARG A 44 -13.49 5.80 -2.31
C ARG A 44 -14.74 4.93 -2.40
N ARG A 45 -14.98 4.29 -3.55
CA ARG A 45 -16.14 3.41 -3.73
C ARG A 45 -16.06 2.17 -2.84
N LEU A 46 -14.86 1.63 -2.59
CA LEU A 46 -14.68 0.54 -1.62
C LEU A 46 -15.10 0.98 -0.21
N GLN A 47 -14.66 2.16 0.24
CA GLN A 47 -15.09 2.71 1.53
C GLN A 47 -16.61 2.87 1.60
N ASP A 48 -17.24 3.37 0.54
CA ASP A 48 -18.69 3.56 0.51
C ASP A 48 -19.42 2.22 0.60
N ILE A 49 -18.91 1.16 -0.03
CA ILE A 49 -19.44 -0.21 0.13
C ILE A 49 -19.26 -0.70 1.56
N CYS A 50 -18.07 -0.57 2.14
CA CYS A 50 -17.81 -0.97 3.53
C CYS A 50 -18.83 -0.31 4.48
N ARG A 51 -19.04 1.00 4.34
CA ARG A 51 -20.04 1.74 5.13
C ARG A 51 -21.48 1.29 4.87
N LYS A 52 -21.84 1.02 3.61
CA LYS A 52 -23.18 0.56 3.21
C LYS A 52 -23.57 -0.75 3.89
N TYR A 53 -22.62 -1.66 4.07
CA TYR A 53 -22.86 -3.02 4.58
C TYR A 53 -22.32 -3.26 5.99
N ASP A 54 -21.98 -2.21 6.73
CA ASP A 54 -21.44 -2.31 8.09
C ASP A 54 -20.17 -3.19 8.19
N MET A 55 -19.31 -3.06 7.16
CA MET A 55 -18.02 -3.74 7.09
C MET A 55 -16.91 -2.74 7.43
N LEU A 56 -15.86 -3.23 8.07
CA LEU A 56 -14.66 -2.43 8.30
C LEU A 56 -13.82 -2.29 7.03
N LEU A 57 -13.20 -1.13 6.83
CA LEU A 57 -12.16 -0.92 5.83
C LEU A 57 -10.78 -0.98 6.48
N ILE A 58 -9.97 -1.95 6.06
CA ILE A 58 -8.58 -2.10 6.47
C ILE A 58 -7.67 -1.73 5.31
N ILE A 59 -6.79 -0.75 5.50
CA ILE A 59 -5.71 -0.50 4.54
C ILE A 59 -4.44 -1.19 5.04
N ASP A 60 -3.92 -2.10 4.22
CA ASP A 60 -2.57 -2.62 4.38
C ASP A 60 -1.58 -1.64 3.79
N ASP A 61 -0.98 -0.83 4.66
CA ASP A 61 -0.04 0.22 4.27
C ASP A 61 1.42 -0.15 4.60
N ILE A 62 1.68 -1.44 4.82
CA ILE A 62 3.00 -1.94 5.21
C ILE A 62 4.07 -1.59 4.16
N GLN A 63 3.73 -1.61 2.86
CA GLN A 63 4.66 -1.32 1.77
C GLN A 63 4.48 0.06 1.18
N ALA A 64 3.23 0.47 0.96
CA ALA A 64 2.89 1.70 0.27
C ALA A 64 2.96 2.93 1.19
N GLY A 65 2.87 2.74 2.50
CA GLY A 65 2.89 3.82 3.48
C GLY A 65 4.30 4.31 3.80
N CYS A 66 4.38 5.09 4.87
CA CYS A 66 5.59 5.79 5.33
C CYS A 66 6.32 6.51 4.18
N GLY A 67 5.58 7.18 3.30
CA GLY A 67 6.16 7.97 2.22
C GLY A 67 6.52 7.25 0.95
N ARG A 68 6.35 5.92 0.88
CA ARG A 68 6.72 5.17 -0.32
C ARG A 68 5.97 5.66 -1.55
N THR A 69 4.69 6.02 -1.40
CA THR A 69 3.87 6.59 -2.48
C THR A 69 3.81 8.12 -2.48
N GLY A 70 4.64 8.81 -1.70
CA GLY A 70 4.63 10.28 -1.55
C GLY A 70 4.24 10.71 -0.14
N PRO A 71 2.94 10.79 0.20
CA PRO A 71 2.48 11.13 1.55
C PRO A 71 2.77 10.04 2.59
N PHE A 72 2.55 10.34 3.89
CA PHE A 72 2.81 9.36 4.95
C PHE A 72 1.94 8.12 4.78
N PHE A 73 0.63 8.28 4.62
CA PHE A 73 -0.25 7.19 4.24
C PHE A 73 -0.52 7.19 2.74
N SER A 74 -0.58 6.02 2.14
CA SER A 74 -0.73 5.89 0.68
C SER A 74 -2.12 6.24 0.14
N PHE A 75 -3.09 6.43 1.04
CA PHE A 75 -4.48 6.72 0.73
C PHE A 75 -4.90 8.17 1.00
N GLU A 76 -4.00 9.05 1.48
CA GLU A 76 -4.34 10.43 1.86
C GLU A 76 -5.03 11.19 0.72
N GLU A 77 -4.49 11.11 -0.49
CA GLU A 77 -5.06 11.74 -1.69
C GLU A 77 -6.42 11.16 -2.10
N ALA A 78 -6.74 9.94 -1.69
CA ALA A 78 -8.06 9.38 -1.94
C ALA A 78 -9.15 10.05 -1.07
N GLY A 79 -8.77 10.68 0.04
CA GLY A 79 -9.68 11.29 1.01
C GLY A 79 -10.50 10.28 1.81
N ILE A 80 -10.07 9.02 1.84
CA ILE A 80 -10.71 7.97 2.63
C ILE A 80 -10.21 7.97 4.08
N GLN A 81 -10.99 7.37 4.97
CA GLN A 81 -10.70 7.20 6.37
C GLN A 81 -10.93 5.73 6.73
N PRO A 82 -9.89 4.88 6.62
CA PRO A 82 -9.97 3.48 7.01
C PRO A 82 -10.27 3.31 8.49
N ASP A 83 -10.80 2.15 8.86
CA ASP A 83 -11.10 1.78 10.24
C ASP A 83 -9.89 1.17 10.94
N ILE A 84 -9.06 0.47 10.18
CA ILE A 84 -7.79 -0.09 10.63
C ILE A 84 -6.71 0.21 9.57
N ILE A 85 -5.51 0.56 10.01
CA ILE A 85 -4.35 0.74 9.13
C ILE A 85 -3.21 -0.13 9.66
N THR A 86 -2.63 -0.97 8.81
CA THR A 86 -1.43 -1.73 9.18
C THR A 86 -0.17 -1.02 8.66
N LEU A 87 0.84 -0.91 9.52
CA LEU A 87 2.12 -0.30 9.22
C LEU A 87 3.25 -1.23 9.69
N SER A 88 4.34 -1.28 8.93
CA SER A 88 5.58 -1.97 9.31
C SER A 88 6.73 -1.46 8.42
N LYS A 89 7.67 -2.32 8.03
CA LYS A 89 8.80 -2.03 7.13
C LYS A 89 9.49 -0.69 7.45
N SER A 90 9.24 0.34 6.64
CA SER A 90 9.87 1.65 6.75
C SER A 90 9.51 2.42 8.02
N LEU A 91 8.47 2.03 8.75
CA LEU A 91 8.02 2.70 9.97
C LEU A 91 9.12 2.83 11.03
N SER A 92 9.96 1.81 11.21
CA SER A 92 11.03 1.87 12.21
C SER A 92 12.23 2.71 11.79
N GLY A 93 12.27 3.19 10.53
CA GLY A 93 13.38 3.95 9.94
C GLY A 93 14.65 3.11 9.71
N TYR A 94 15.18 2.51 10.78
CA TYR A 94 16.47 1.81 10.83
C TYR A 94 16.36 0.28 10.78
N GLY A 95 15.29 -0.26 10.20
CA GLY A 95 15.15 -1.70 9.94
C GLY A 95 14.98 -2.57 11.18
N LEU A 96 14.70 -1.97 12.35
CA LEU A 96 14.32 -2.71 13.54
C LEU A 96 12.90 -3.29 13.36
N PRO A 97 12.62 -4.52 13.83
CA PRO A 97 11.29 -5.11 13.70
C PRO A 97 10.24 -4.28 14.44
N LEU A 98 9.31 -3.70 13.69
CA LEU A 98 8.16 -2.98 14.21
C LEU A 98 6.98 -3.20 13.29
N ALA A 99 5.83 -3.53 13.88
CA ALA A 99 4.55 -3.51 13.20
C ALA A 99 3.54 -2.84 14.13
N VAL A 100 2.66 -2.04 13.55
CA VAL A 100 1.60 -1.32 14.26
C VAL A 100 0.30 -1.52 13.50
N SER A 101 -0.78 -1.77 14.23
CA SER A 101 -2.14 -1.69 13.72
C SER A 101 -2.81 -0.51 14.39
N LEU A 102 -3.06 0.55 13.62
CA LEU A 102 -3.81 1.70 14.06
C LEU A 102 -5.29 1.35 13.94
N ILE A 103 -6.04 1.49 15.02
CA ILE A 103 -7.45 1.11 15.09
C ILE A 103 -8.22 2.34 15.56
N ARG A 104 -9.37 2.60 14.94
CA ARG A 104 -10.27 3.65 15.42
C ARG A 104 -10.62 3.44 16.89
N PRO A 105 -10.62 4.49 17.73
CA PRO A 105 -10.90 4.35 19.17
C PRO A 105 -12.20 3.62 19.50
N GLU A 106 -13.24 3.80 18.68
CA GLU A 106 -14.55 3.14 18.84
C GLU A 106 -14.53 1.62 18.58
N LEU A 107 -13.49 1.11 17.92
CA LEU A 107 -13.31 -0.32 17.63
C LEU A 107 -12.31 -0.98 18.60
N ASP A 108 -11.54 -0.20 19.36
CA ASP A 108 -10.60 -0.70 20.37
C ASP A 108 -11.34 -1.08 21.65
N VAL A 109 -12.09 -2.19 21.57
CA VAL A 109 -12.94 -2.73 22.65
C VAL A 109 -12.24 -3.85 23.43
N TRP A 110 -10.95 -4.07 23.20
CA TRP A 110 -10.21 -5.15 23.82
C TRP A 110 -9.92 -4.88 25.30
N GLU A 111 -10.12 -5.89 26.12
CA GLU A 111 -9.72 -5.86 27.52
C GLU A 111 -8.21 -6.10 27.68
N PRO A 112 -7.61 -5.66 28.80
CA PRO A 112 -6.20 -5.86 29.07
C PRO A 112 -5.77 -7.34 28.94
N GLY A 113 -4.89 -7.60 27.96
CA GLY A 113 -4.28 -8.92 27.76
C GLY A 113 -4.97 -9.82 26.72
N GLU A 114 -6.12 -9.42 26.16
CA GLU A 114 -6.86 -10.22 25.17
C GLU A 114 -6.10 -10.39 23.85
N HIS A 115 -5.29 -9.40 23.47
CA HIS A 115 -4.39 -9.48 22.34
C HIS A 115 -2.97 -9.15 22.81
N ASN A 116 -2.09 -10.14 22.88
CA ASN A 116 -0.71 -9.99 23.38
C ASN A 116 0.33 -10.67 22.46
N ALA A 117 1.60 -10.31 22.63
CA ALA A 117 2.73 -10.95 21.96
C ALA A 117 4.03 -10.74 22.76
N THR A 118 4.93 -11.73 22.77
CA THR A 118 6.17 -11.73 23.57
C THR A 118 7.08 -10.52 23.32
N PHE A 119 7.14 -10.04 22.08
CA PHE A 119 7.99 -8.91 21.68
C PHE A 119 7.21 -7.61 21.47
N ARG A 120 5.95 -7.54 21.89
CA ARG A 120 5.19 -6.28 21.85
C ARG A 120 5.89 -5.26 22.76
N GLY A 121 6.09 -4.06 22.25
CA GLY A 121 6.83 -3.03 22.99
C GLY A 121 8.36 -3.13 22.82
N HIS A 122 8.84 -3.48 21.62
CA HIS A 122 10.27 -3.45 21.31
C HIS A 122 10.81 -2.02 21.38
N ASN A 123 11.27 -1.59 22.57
CA ASN A 123 11.61 -0.21 22.88
C ASN A 123 12.61 0.43 21.91
N LEU A 124 13.65 -0.28 21.46
CA LEU A 124 14.62 0.27 20.50
C LEU A 124 13.96 0.60 19.14
N ALA A 125 12.93 -0.15 18.76
CA ALA A 125 12.20 0.08 17.52
C ALA A 125 11.31 1.31 17.66
N PHE A 126 10.75 1.56 18.84
CA PHE A 126 10.04 2.82 19.11
C PHE A 126 10.95 4.04 19.10
N VAL A 127 12.18 3.94 19.64
CA VAL A 127 13.14 5.04 19.60
C VAL A 127 13.47 5.40 18.15
N THR A 128 13.82 4.41 17.33
CA THR A 128 14.14 4.63 15.91
C THR A 128 12.93 5.08 15.09
N ALA A 129 11.73 4.54 15.35
CA ALA A 129 10.51 5.01 14.71
C ALA A 129 10.17 6.45 15.09
N THR A 130 10.37 6.85 16.35
CA THR A 130 10.14 8.23 16.81
C THR A 130 11.04 9.20 16.06
N GLU A 131 12.33 8.85 15.91
CA GLU A 131 13.25 9.65 15.09
C GLU A 131 12.84 9.63 13.61
N ALA A 132 12.42 8.49 13.05
CA ALA A 132 11.94 8.43 11.67
C ALA A 132 10.71 9.32 11.41
N LEU A 133 9.88 9.55 12.44
CA LEU A 133 8.75 10.47 12.36
C LEU A 133 9.16 11.94 12.26
N SER A 134 10.39 12.32 12.66
CA SER A 134 10.87 13.70 12.51
C SER A 134 10.94 14.15 11.04
N PHE A 135 11.12 13.19 10.12
CA PHE A 135 11.07 13.45 8.66
C PHE A 135 9.70 13.89 8.16
N TRP A 136 8.66 13.71 8.97
CA TRP A 136 7.27 14.06 8.66
C TRP A 136 6.80 15.34 9.38
N GLU A 137 7.70 16.05 10.07
CA GLU A 137 7.40 17.36 10.68
C GLU A 137 7.15 18.45 9.63
N ASN A 138 7.59 18.22 8.39
CA ASN A 138 7.34 19.11 7.25
C ASN A 138 7.36 18.33 5.93
N ASP A 139 6.98 19.00 4.84
CA ASP A 139 6.83 18.37 3.52
C ASP A 139 8.16 18.18 2.75
N SER A 140 9.33 18.26 3.40
CA SER A 140 10.61 18.08 2.70
C SER A 140 10.73 16.68 2.11
N LEU A 141 10.43 15.63 2.90
CA LEU A 141 10.51 14.26 2.41
C LEU A 141 9.49 13.99 1.30
N THR A 142 8.24 14.42 1.48
CA THR A 142 7.18 14.30 0.45
C THR A 142 7.59 14.95 -0.87
N ARG A 143 8.16 16.17 -0.83
CA ARG A 143 8.63 16.88 -2.03
C ARG A 143 9.82 16.17 -2.68
N GLU A 144 10.74 15.64 -1.89
CA GLU A 144 11.88 14.87 -2.40
C GLU A 144 11.42 13.56 -3.06
N VAL A 145 10.44 12.87 -2.48
CA VAL A 145 9.83 11.68 -3.08
C VAL A 145 9.18 12.02 -4.42
N ALA A 146 8.41 13.10 -4.52
CA ALA A 146 7.78 13.52 -5.78
C ALA A 146 8.80 13.87 -6.89
N GLN A 147 9.92 14.53 -6.52
CA GLN A 147 11.00 14.81 -7.46
C GLN A 147 11.66 13.52 -7.96
N LYS A 148 11.94 12.58 -7.07
CA LYS A 148 12.54 11.28 -7.43
C LYS A 148 11.58 10.40 -8.20
N GLU A 149 10.29 10.43 -7.87
CA GLU A 149 9.24 9.74 -8.62
C GLU A 149 9.25 10.20 -10.08
N THR A 150 9.32 11.51 -10.34
CA THR A 150 9.38 12.05 -11.70
C THR A 150 10.59 11.49 -12.45
N LEU A 151 11.78 11.54 -11.82
CA LEU A 151 13.02 11.03 -12.42
C LEU A 151 12.95 9.53 -12.75
N VAL A 152 12.46 8.71 -11.82
CA VAL A 152 12.32 7.26 -12.04
C VAL A 152 11.28 6.99 -13.12
N THR A 153 10.12 7.64 -13.06
CA THR A 153 9.02 7.44 -14.01
C THR A 153 9.44 7.82 -15.43
N ASP A 154 10.12 8.94 -15.62
CA ASP A 154 10.63 9.39 -16.91
C ASP A 154 11.68 8.41 -17.48
N PHE A 155 12.57 7.91 -16.63
CA PHE A 155 13.55 6.90 -17.02
C PHE A 155 12.87 5.59 -17.47
N LEU A 156 11.91 5.09 -16.69
CA LEU A 156 11.18 3.86 -17.03
C LEU A 156 10.36 4.02 -18.32
N ASN A 157 9.73 5.18 -18.52
CA ASN A 157 9.00 5.49 -19.76
C ASN A 157 9.93 5.60 -20.97
N SER A 158 11.13 6.14 -20.79
CA SER A 158 12.18 6.14 -21.82
C SER A 158 12.61 4.72 -22.19
N LEU A 159 12.81 3.83 -21.20
CA LEU A 159 13.08 2.41 -21.46
C LEU A 159 11.96 1.76 -22.26
N LYS A 160 10.70 1.96 -21.87
CA LYS A 160 9.54 1.46 -22.62
C LYS A 160 9.53 1.95 -24.07
N SER A 161 9.85 3.23 -24.28
CA SER A 161 9.89 3.84 -25.62
C SER A 161 11.01 3.26 -26.50
N ASN A 162 12.15 2.91 -25.89
CA ASN A 162 13.28 2.30 -26.59
C ASN A 162 13.11 0.79 -26.85
N PHE A 163 12.31 0.10 -26.02
CA PHE A 163 12.07 -1.34 -26.10
C PHE A 163 10.57 -1.70 -26.09
N PRO A 164 9.77 -1.16 -27.03
CA PRO A 164 8.30 -1.30 -27.00
C PRO A 164 7.81 -2.74 -27.19
N GLU A 165 8.60 -3.59 -27.84
CA GLU A 165 8.28 -5.01 -28.05
C GLU A 165 8.56 -5.89 -26.82
N GLU A 166 9.39 -5.42 -25.89
CA GLU A 166 9.77 -6.17 -24.69
C GLU A 166 9.12 -5.61 -23.42
N ILE A 167 8.81 -4.32 -23.37
CA ILE A 167 8.16 -3.65 -22.23
C ILE A 167 6.72 -3.29 -22.58
N GLN A 168 5.78 -4.00 -21.96
CA GLN A 168 4.35 -3.80 -22.14
C GLN A 168 3.84 -2.56 -21.39
N GLU A 169 4.25 -2.40 -20.13
CA GLU A 169 3.69 -1.40 -19.23
C GLU A 169 4.73 -0.90 -18.24
N VAL A 170 4.63 0.38 -17.86
CA VAL A 170 5.29 0.96 -16.69
C VAL A 170 4.16 1.42 -15.79
N ARG A 171 4.19 1.03 -14.52
CA ARG A 171 3.15 1.37 -13.56
C ARG A 171 3.72 1.53 -12.16
N GLY A 172 3.07 2.37 -11.37
CA GLY A 172 3.51 2.68 -10.01
C GLY A 172 2.87 3.94 -9.45
N ARG A 173 3.20 4.24 -8.19
CA ARG A 173 2.87 5.49 -7.49
C ARG A 173 4.02 5.83 -6.55
N GLY A 174 4.46 7.08 -6.52
CA GLY A 174 5.64 7.51 -5.78
C GLY A 174 6.87 6.74 -6.22
N LEU A 175 7.61 6.21 -5.24
CA LEU A 175 8.78 5.36 -5.46
C LEU A 175 8.47 3.87 -5.41
N LEU A 176 7.19 3.49 -5.51
CA LEU A 176 6.77 2.11 -5.76
C LEU A 176 6.44 1.97 -7.25
N GLN A 177 7.43 1.54 -8.02
CA GLN A 177 7.40 1.52 -9.49
C GLN A 177 7.78 0.15 -10.02
N GLY A 178 7.21 -0.23 -11.17
CA GLY A 178 7.44 -1.52 -11.80
C GLY A 178 7.35 -1.46 -13.32
N ILE A 179 8.00 -2.45 -13.96
CA ILE A 179 7.96 -2.67 -15.41
C ILE A 179 7.31 -4.03 -15.66
N VAL A 180 6.31 -4.05 -16.54
CA VAL A 180 5.71 -5.29 -17.05
C VAL A 180 6.36 -5.62 -18.38
N PHE A 181 7.01 -6.79 -18.44
CA PHE A 181 7.59 -7.30 -19.68
C PHE A 181 6.55 -8.07 -20.50
N ALA A 182 6.63 -7.96 -21.81
CA ALA A 182 5.69 -8.57 -22.75
C ALA A 182 5.76 -10.11 -22.77
N LYS A 183 6.90 -10.69 -22.39
CA LYS A 183 7.13 -12.14 -22.36
C LYS A 183 7.60 -12.61 -21.00
N GLU A 184 7.14 -13.79 -20.61
CA GLU A 184 7.60 -14.46 -19.40
C GLU A 184 9.11 -14.75 -19.46
N GLY A 185 9.79 -14.66 -18.32
CA GLY A 185 11.21 -14.96 -18.17
C GLY A 185 12.15 -13.77 -18.39
N ILE A 186 11.75 -12.74 -19.16
CA ILE A 186 12.58 -11.56 -19.40
C ILE A 186 12.88 -10.83 -18.09
N ALA A 187 11.86 -10.62 -17.24
CA ALA A 187 12.04 -9.97 -15.95
C ALA A 187 13.17 -10.62 -15.12
N LYS A 188 13.21 -11.96 -15.06
CA LYS A 188 14.26 -12.69 -14.34
C LYS A 188 15.65 -12.47 -14.94
N GLN A 189 15.75 -12.46 -16.28
CA GLN A 189 17.01 -12.20 -16.97
C GLN A 189 17.51 -10.77 -16.73
N VAL A 190 16.60 -9.78 -16.82
CA VAL A 190 16.92 -8.38 -16.55
C VAL A 190 17.32 -8.18 -15.09
N THR A 191 16.58 -8.73 -14.13
CA THR A 191 16.97 -8.68 -12.71
C THR A 191 18.34 -9.31 -12.47
N ARG A 192 18.63 -10.45 -13.12
CA ARG A 192 19.95 -11.10 -13.01
C ARG A 192 21.04 -10.22 -13.60
N ALA A 193 20.85 -9.70 -14.80
CA ALA A 193 21.80 -8.82 -15.47
C ALA A 193 22.04 -7.54 -14.65
N ALA A 194 21.00 -6.91 -14.12
CA ALA A 194 21.12 -5.74 -13.25
C ALA A 194 21.95 -6.08 -12.00
N PHE A 195 21.65 -7.18 -11.31
CA PHE A 195 22.43 -7.64 -10.17
C PHE A 195 23.91 -7.87 -10.50
N ASP A 196 24.20 -8.44 -11.67
CA ASP A 196 25.58 -8.68 -12.11
C ASP A 196 26.34 -7.37 -12.45
N HIS A 197 25.65 -6.25 -12.64
CA HIS A 197 26.23 -4.92 -12.94
C HIS A 197 26.24 -3.94 -11.74
N GLY A 198 25.69 -4.34 -10.59
CA GLY A 198 25.61 -3.52 -9.37
C GLY A 198 24.45 -2.54 -9.35
#